data_AF-A0A3D4HEC1-F1
#
_entry.id   AF-A0A3D4HEC1-F1
#
_cell.length_a   1.000
_cell.length_b   1.000
_cell.length_c   1.000
_cell.angle_alpha   90.00
_cell.angle_beta   90.00
_cell.angle_gamma   90.00
#
_symmetry.space_group_name_H-M   'P 1'
#
loop_
_entity.id
_entity.type
_entity.pdbx_description
1 polymer ?
#
loop_
_entity_poly.entity_id
_entity_poly.type
_entity_poly.pdbx_seq_one_letter_code
_entity_poly.pdbx_strand_id
1 'polypeptide(L)'
;MSLKFLKPRIGNVLLTLVVISLPLLREQVQLPTGGYEIARYRPVFLLTSYLQMQDWYPFLLMIGFTLAVYVGASIVVAITSKLLKKRSSVKQ
;
A
#
# COMPACT_ATOMS: atom_id res chain seq x y z
N MET A 1 16.96 -16.65 10.44
CA MET A 1 16.81 -15.66 9.34
C MET A 1 16.45 -14.31 9.96
N SER A 2 17.31 -13.29 9.88
CA SER A 2 17.09 -12.03 10.63
C SER A 2 16.10 -11.11 9.90
N LEU A 3 14.95 -10.80 10.52
CA LEU A 3 13.87 -9.94 9.99
C LEU A 3 14.25 -8.44 9.90
N LYS A 4 15.52 -8.11 9.67
CA LYS A 4 16.01 -6.70 9.60
C LYS A 4 15.31 -5.86 8.53
N PHE A 5 14.63 -6.48 7.57
CA PHE A 5 13.89 -5.81 6.52
C PHE A 5 12.52 -5.26 6.99
N LEU A 6 11.93 -5.83 8.05
CA LEU A 6 10.67 -5.36 8.63
C LEU A 6 10.83 -4.11 9.50
N LYS A 7 12.07 -3.78 9.88
CA LYS A 7 12.37 -2.62 10.74
C LYS A 7 11.87 -1.35 10.05
N PRO A 8 11.10 -0.48 10.73
CA PRO A 8 10.57 0.75 10.14
C PRO A 8 11.74 1.65 9.72
N ARG A 9 12.03 1.61 8.42
CA ARG A 9 12.96 2.52 7.76
C ARG A 9 12.13 3.54 7.00
N ILE A 10 12.62 4.78 6.96
CA ILE A 10 11.91 5.89 6.32
C ILE A 10 11.48 5.55 4.89
N GLY A 11 12.33 4.83 4.13
CA GLY A 11 12.04 4.41 2.76
C GLY A 11 10.89 3.41 2.64
N ASN A 12 10.78 2.46 3.56
CA ASN A 12 9.69 1.48 3.56
C ASN A 12 8.36 2.18 3.86
N VAL A 13 8.37 3.09 4.85
CA VAL A 13 7.19 3.86 5.26
C VAL A 13 6.75 4.79 4.13
N LEU A 14 7.66 5.54 3.52
CA LEU A 14 7.36 6.43 2.39
C LEU A 14 6.79 5.66 1.20
N LEU A 15 7.40 4.55 0.81
CA LEU A 15 6.90 3.74 -0.30
C LEU A 15 5.50 3.20 -0.01
N THR A 16 5.27 2.74 1.22
CA THR A 16 3.94 2.29 1.67
C THR A 16 2.93 3.42 1.56
N LEU A 17 3.24 4.60 2.10
CA LEU A 17 2.38 5.80 2.05
C LEU A 17 2.03 6.20 0.61
N VAL A 18 3.01 6.16 -0.29
CA VAL A 18 2.77 6.43 -1.73
C VAL A 18 1.78 5.43 -2.29
N VAL A 19 2.00 4.12 -2.06
CA VAL A 19 1.13 3.07 -2.60
C VAL A 19 -0.30 3.20 -2.08
N ILE A 20 -0.50 3.37 -0.77
CA ILE A 20 -1.85 3.47 -0.18
C ILE A 20 -2.57 4.79 -0.51
N SER A 21 -1.84 5.80 -0.98
CA SER A 21 -2.41 7.08 -1.43
C SER A 21 -2.88 7.03 -2.89
N LEU A 22 -2.46 6.03 -3.66
CA LEU A 22 -2.88 5.87 -5.05
C LEU A 22 -4.33 5.36 -5.15
N PRO A 23 -5.06 5.72 -6.22
CA PRO A 23 -6.40 5.20 -6.49
C PRO A 23 -6.33 3.75 -7.00
N LEU A 24 -5.98 2.83 -6.10
CA LEU A 24 -5.72 1.41 -6.40
C LEU A 24 -7.01 0.59 -6.52
N LEU A 25 -8.02 0.92 -5.72
CA LEU A 25 -9.25 0.16 -5.65
C LEU A 25 -10.25 0.71 -6.67
N ARG A 26 -10.90 -0.20 -7.40
CA ARG A 26 -11.89 0.14 -8.42
C ARG A 26 -13.17 -0.63 -8.16
N GLU A 27 -14.27 0.07 -8.23
CA GLU A 27 -15.60 -0.50 -8.08
C GLU A 27 -16.47 -0.04 -9.26
N GLN A 28 -17.34 -0.92 -9.73
CA GLN A 28 -18.35 -0.56 -10.72
C GLN A 28 -19.62 -0.15 -9.98
N VAL A 29 -19.95 1.13 -10.02
CA VAL A 29 -21.15 1.67 -9.38
C VAL A 29 -22.24 1.82 -10.45
N GLN A 30 -23.44 1.33 -10.15
CA GLN A 30 -24.59 1.46 -11.06
C GLN A 30 -25.13 2.89 -11.00
N LEU A 31 -25.34 3.50 -12.18
CA LEU A 31 -25.94 4.82 -12.27
C LEU A 31 -27.47 4.74 -12.19
N PRO A 32 -28.14 5.68 -11.51
CA PRO A 32 -29.61 5.73 -11.44
C PRO A 32 -30.29 5.84 -12.80
N THR A 33 -29.59 6.38 -13.80
CA THR A 33 -30.08 6.57 -15.18
C THR A 33 -29.79 5.36 -16.09
N GLY A 34 -29.28 4.26 -15.54
CA GLY A 34 -28.78 3.11 -16.28
C GLY A 34 -27.29 3.26 -16.65
N GLY A 35 -26.61 2.12 -16.74
CA GLY A 35 -25.16 2.03 -17.01
C GLY A 35 -24.30 1.90 -15.75
N TYR A 36 -22.97 1.90 -15.95
CA TYR A 36 -21.98 1.75 -14.87
C TYR A 36 -20.93 2.86 -14.93
N GLU A 37 -20.56 3.39 -13.77
CA GLU A 37 -19.37 4.21 -13.60
C GLU A 37 -18.27 3.44 -12.88
N ILE A 38 -17.01 3.74 -13.19
CA ILE A 38 -15.86 3.15 -12.51
C ILE A 38 -15.42 4.12 -11.41
N ALA A 39 -15.88 3.87 -10.19
CA ALA A 39 -15.41 4.59 -9.02
C ALA A 39 -13.99 4.12 -8.66
N ARG A 40 -13.10 5.06 -8.36
CA ARG A 40 -11.72 4.77 -7.98
C ARG A 40 -11.46 5.29 -6.57
N TYR A 41 -11.13 4.38 -5.67
CA TYR A 41 -10.92 4.69 -4.27
C TYR A 41 -9.44 4.60 -3.90
N ARG A 42 -9.03 5.55 -3.06
CA ARG A 42 -7.72 5.55 -2.42
C ARG A 42 -7.85 4.76 -1.12
N PRO A 43 -7.02 3.72 -0.89
CA PRO A 43 -7.06 2.92 0.33
C PRO A 43 -7.05 3.74 1.63
N VAL A 44 -6.26 4.82 1.69
CA VAL A 44 -6.23 5.72 2.86
C VAL A 44 -7.59 6.36 3.15
N PHE A 45 -8.30 6.80 2.10
CA PHE A 45 -9.61 7.42 2.25
C PHE A 45 -10.65 6.40 2.72
N LEU A 46 -10.62 5.18 2.19
CA LEU A 46 -11.53 4.12 2.66
C LEU A 46 -11.30 3.79 4.14
N LEU A 47 -10.04 3.75 4.57
CA LEU A 47 -9.67 3.52 5.96
C LEU A 47 -10.32 4.57 6.90
N THR A 48 -10.24 5.85 6.52
CA THR A 48 -10.90 6.92 7.27
C THR A 48 -12.42 6.85 7.20
N SER A 49 -12.99 6.51 6.03
CA SER A 49 -14.43 6.40 5.85
C SER A 49 -15.03 5.28 6.69
N TYR A 50 -14.42 4.09 6.70
CA TYR A 50 -14.90 2.98 7.52
C TYR A 50 -14.80 3.27 9.02
N LEU A 51 -13.74 3.96 9.45
CA LEU A 51 -13.62 4.39 10.85
C LEU A 51 -14.73 5.39 11.23
N GLN A 52 -15.04 6.35 10.36
CA GLN A 52 -16.14 7.30 10.58
C GLN A 52 -17.51 6.62 10.60
N MET A 53 -17.71 5.62 9.73
CA MET A 53 -18.93 4.81 9.68
C MET A 53 -19.01 3.77 10.80
N GLN A 54 -17.98 3.64 11.64
CA GLN A 54 -17.83 2.60 12.66
C GLN A 54 -17.97 1.17 12.11
N ASP A 55 -17.63 0.98 10.83
CA ASP A 55 -17.70 -0.31 10.17
C ASP A 55 -16.39 -1.07 10.36
N TRP A 56 -16.34 -1.82 11.47
CA TRP A 56 -15.12 -2.46 11.95
C TRP A 56 -14.60 -3.57 11.04
N TYR A 57 -15.49 -4.29 10.35
CA TYR A 57 -15.08 -5.40 9.49
C TYR A 57 -14.22 -4.94 8.28
N PRO A 58 -14.71 -4.06 7.39
CA PRO A 58 -13.90 -3.55 6.28
C PRO A 58 -12.73 -2.69 6.78
N PHE A 59 -12.86 -1.99 7.90
CA PHE A 59 -11.75 -1.27 8.52
C PHE A 59 -10.57 -2.21 8.86
N LEU A 60 -10.84 -3.33 9.53
CA LEU A 60 -9.81 -4.31 9.87
C LEU A 60 -9.19 -4.97 8.62
N LEU A 61 -10.01 -5.24 7.59
CA LEU A 61 -9.50 -5.71 6.30
C LEU A 61 -8.55 -4.70 5.65
N MET A 62 -8.88 -3.40 5.68
CA MET A 62 -8.03 -2.34 5.14
C MET A 62 -6.73 -2.16 5.93
N ILE A 63 -6.76 -2.37 7.25
CA ILE A 63 -5.53 -2.44 8.06
C ILE A 63 -4.67 -3.62 7.61
N GLY A 64 -5.26 -4.81 7.45
CA GLY A 64 -4.56 -5.99 6.96
C GLY A 64 -3.94 -5.78 5.58
N PHE A 65 -4.69 -5.14 4.67
CA PHE A 65 -4.19 -4.73 3.36
C PHE A 65 -3.00 -3.76 3.48
N THR A 66 -3.08 -2.76 4.34
CA THR A 66 -2.00 -1.78 4.56
C THR A 66 -0.73 -2.47 5.08
N LEU A 67 -0.87 -3.44 5.99
CA LEU A 67 0.25 -4.25 6.46
C LEU A 67 0.88 -5.08 5.34
N ALA A 68 0.06 -5.71 4.49
CA ALA A 68 0.54 -6.46 3.33
C ALA A 68 1.32 -5.57 2.35
N VAL A 69 0.82 -4.36 2.08
CA VAL A 69 1.51 -3.36 1.26
C VAL A 69 2.85 -2.97 1.90
N TYR A 70 2.90 -2.74 3.21
CA TYR A 70 4.15 -2.43 3.92
C TYR A 70 5.19 -3.55 3.81
N VAL A 71 4.76 -4.80 3.94
CA VAL A 71 5.64 -5.97 3.76
C VAL A 71 6.18 -5.99 2.33
N GLY A 72 5.32 -5.80 1.32
CA GLY A 72 5.72 -5.72 -0.08
C GLY A 72 6.72 -4.60 -0.35
N ALA A 73 6.43 -3.38 0.14
CA ALA A 73 7.31 -2.23 0.05
C ALA A 73 8.68 -2.49 0.69
N SER A 74 8.69 -3.12 1.87
CA SER A 74 9.91 -3.48 2.58
C SER A 74 10.78 -4.48 1.80
N ILE A 75 10.16 -5.45 1.11
CA ILE A 75 10.86 -6.40 0.24
C ILE A 75 11.47 -5.66 -0.96
N VAL A 76 10.71 -4.80 -1.63
CA VAL A 76 11.17 -4.00 -2.78
C VAL A 76 12.38 -3.14 -2.41
N VAL A 77 12.31 -2.43 -1.28
CA VAL A 77 13.43 -1.61 -0.79
C VAL A 77 14.65 -2.49 -0.49
N ALA A 78 14.46 -3.66 0.12
CA ALA A 78 15.56 -4.57 0.45
C ALA A 78 16.28 -5.11 -0.80
N ILE A 79 15.52 -5.51 -1.83
CA ILE A 79 16.06 -5.98 -3.12
C ILE A 79 16.81 -4.84 -3.81
N THR A 80 16.18 -3.67 -3.93
CA THR A 80 16.74 -2.51 -4.63
C THR A 80 18.04 -2.04 -3.94
N SER A 81 18.06 -2.01 -2.60
CA SER A 81 19.24 -1.67 -1.81
C SER A 81 20.40 -2.65 -2.04
N LYS A 82 20.12 -3.96 -2.13
CA LYS A 82 21.14 -4.98 -2.44
C LYS A 82 21.70 -4.80 -3.85
N LEU A 83 20.85 -4.54 -4.84
CA LEU A 83 21.26 -4.32 -6.23
C LEU A 83 22.13 -3.07 -6.38
N LEU A 84 21.76 -1.97 -5.73
CA LEU A 84 22.54 -0.73 -5.72
C LEU A 84 23.92 -0.94 -5.08
N LYS A 85 24.00 -1.62 -3.94
CA LYS A 85 25.27 -1.92 -3.26
C LYS A 85 26.18 -2.83 -4.10
N LYS A 86 25.61 -3.80 -4.82
CA LYS A 86 26.36 -4.63 -5.76
C LYS A 86 26.92 -3.80 -6.91
N ARG A 87 26.14 -2.86 -7.46
CA ARG A 87 26.55 -2.00 -8.57
C ARG A 87 27.64 -0.99 -8.19
N SER A 88 27.62 -0.48 -6.96
CA SER A 88 28.69 0.40 -6.46
C SER A 88 30.01 -0.34 -6.22
N SER A 89 29.95 -1.60 -5.80
CA SER A 89 31.13 -2.45 -5.58
C SER A 89 31.83 -2.91 -6.87
N VAL A 90 31.13 -2.88 -8.01
CA VAL A 90 31.70 -3.25 -9.32
C VAL A 90 32.36 -2.05 -10.02
N LYS A 91 32.11 -0.83 -9.53
CA LYS A 91 32.70 0.41 -10.05
C LYS A 91 33.95 0.88 -9.30
N GLN A 92 34.33 0.21 -8.21
CA GLN A 92 35.61 0.39 -7.53
C GLN A 92 36.59 -0.68 -8.02
#